data_AF-A0A2T4TXG5-F1
#
_entry.id   AF-A0A2T4TXG5-F1
#
_cell.length_a   1.000
_cell.length_b   1.000
_cell.length_c   1.000
_cell.angle_alpha   90.00
_cell.angle_beta   90.00
_cell.angle_gamma   90.00
#
_symmetry.space_group_name_H-M   'P 1'
#
loop_
_entity.id
_entity.type
_entity.pdbx_description
1 polymer ?
#
loop_
_entity_poly.entity_id
_entity_poly.type
_entity_poly.pdbx_seq_one_letter_code
_entity_poly.pdbx_strand_id
1 'polypeptide(L)'
;MGRTLPTYNMLILQELDKDEWKRFRRALRRDDQELFDELFIAPKIQMQAGAYASNAKPFETMLICMLIELKQELRILEQRVAHTEGLAI
;
A
#
# COMPACT_ATOMS: atom_id res chain seq x y z
N MET A 1 -31.73 -10.94 12.51
CA MET A 1 -31.10 -9.73 11.97
C MET A 1 -29.91 -10.16 11.12
N GLY A 2 -30.03 -10.07 9.79
CA GLY A 2 -28.99 -10.51 8.86
C GLY A 2 -27.71 -9.72 9.09
N ARG A 3 -26.57 -10.41 9.21
CA ARG A 3 -25.26 -9.76 9.33
C ARG A 3 -25.00 -9.04 8.01
N THR A 4 -24.96 -7.70 8.03
CA THR A 4 -24.45 -6.91 6.91
C THR A 4 -23.07 -7.44 6.54
N LEU A 5 -22.85 -7.80 5.27
CA LEU A 5 -21.53 -8.20 4.81
C LEU A 5 -20.58 -7.00 4.95
N PRO A 6 -19.38 -7.20 5.52
CA PRO A 6 -18.41 -6.12 5.65
C PRO A 6 -18.06 -5.60 4.25
N THR A 7 -17.98 -4.27 4.11
CA THR A 7 -17.54 -3.68 2.85
C THR A 7 -16.05 -4.00 2.62
N TYR A 8 -15.62 -3.94 1.37
CA TYR A 8 -14.22 -4.14 1.01
C TYR A 8 -13.27 -3.21 1.81
N ASN A 9 -13.67 -1.95 1.99
CA ASN A 9 -12.90 -0.99 2.79
C ASN A 9 -12.79 -1.42 4.26
N MET A 10 -13.86 -1.98 4.85
CA MET A 10 -13.81 -2.51 6.21
C MET A 10 -12.85 -3.69 6.32
N LEU A 11 -12.79 -4.56 5.32
CA LEU A 11 -11.85 -5.68 5.30
C LEU A 11 -10.39 -5.22 5.22
N ILE A 12 -10.09 -4.19 4.41
CA ILE A 12 -8.75 -3.59 4.33
C ILE A 12 -8.36 -2.93 5.66
N LEU A 13 -9.27 -2.16 6.28
CA LEU A 13 -8.99 -1.54 7.58
C LEU A 13 -8.75 -2.59 8.67
N GLN A 14 -9.56 -3.66 8.70
CA GLN A 14 -9.34 -4.78 9.61
C GLN A 14 -7.98 -5.46 9.39
N GLU A 15 -7.55 -5.60 8.14
CA GLU A 15 -6.25 -6.18 7.81
C GLU A 15 -5.09 -5.29 8.29
N LEU A 16 -5.21 -3.97 8.10
CA LEU A 16 -4.20 -2.98 8.52
C LEU A 16 -4.07 -2.89 10.06
N ASP A 17 -5.17 -3.07 10.80
CA ASP A 17 -5.19 -2.93 12.26
C ASP A 17 -4.67 -4.16 13.02
N LYS A 18 -4.30 -5.24 12.32
CA LYS A 18 -3.78 -6.46 12.96
C LYS A 18 -2.51 -6.18 13.76
N ASP A 19 -2.46 -6.71 14.98
CA ASP A 19 -1.33 -6.53 15.90
C ASP A 19 -0.01 -7.14 15.39
N GLU A 20 -0.08 -8.07 14.43
CA GLU A 20 1.12 -8.62 13.79
C GLU A 20 1.92 -7.54 13.05
N TRP A 21 1.27 -6.56 12.42
CA TRP A 21 1.93 -5.45 11.75
C TRP A 21 2.60 -4.50 12.74
N LYS A 22 1.99 -4.27 13.90
CA LYS A 22 2.61 -3.49 14.99
C LYS A 22 3.86 -4.20 15.52
N ARG A 23 3.81 -5.52 15.68
CA ARG A 23 4.98 -6.32 16.11
C ARG A 23 6.08 -6.32 15.05
N PHE A 24 5.71 -6.49 13.78
CA PHE A 24 6.63 -6.43 12.65
C PHE A 24 7.34 -5.08 12.60
N ARG A 25 6.58 -3.96 12.61
CA ARG A 25 7.12 -2.61 12.64
C ARG A 25 8.11 -2.41 13.78
N ARG A 26 7.80 -2.86 15.00
CA ARG A 26 8.70 -2.72 16.16
C ARG A 26 10.03 -3.48 16.01
N ALA A 27 10.06 -4.54 15.20
CA ALA A 27 11.28 -5.31 14.94
C ALA A 27 12.19 -4.67 13.87
N LEU A 28 11.68 -3.71 13.10
CA LEU A 28 12.44 -2.99 12.08
C LEU A 28 13.40 -1.96 12.70
N ARG A 29 14.47 -1.62 11.97
CA ARG A 29 15.34 -0.47 12.29
C ARG A 29 14.52 0.82 12.21
N ARG A 30 15.01 1.90 12.84
CA ARG A 30 14.27 3.17 12.88
C ARG A 30 13.96 3.70 11.48
N ASP A 31 14.94 3.72 10.59
CA ASP A 31 14.76 4.20 9.21
C ASP A 31 13.74 3.32 8.43
N ASP A 32 13.81 2.01 8.64
CA ASP A 32 12.87 1.06 8.02
C ASP A 32 11.43 1.19 8.58
N GLN A 33 11.26 1.66 9.82
CA GLN A 33 9.94 1.94 10.39
C GLN A 33 9.24 3.09 9.69
N GLU A 34 10.00 4.13 9.30
CA GLU A 34 9.46 5.29 8.58
C GLU A 34 9.00 4.87 7.19
N LEU A 35 9.83 4.12 6.45
CA LEU A 35 9.46 3.54 5.16
C LEU A 35 8.24 2.60 5.25
N PHE A 36 8.17 1.80 6.32
CA PHE A 36 7.02 0.93 6.55
C PHE A 36 5.73 1.74 6.76
N ASP A 37 5.78 2.82 7.55
CA ASP A 37 4.62 3.66 7.82
C ASP A 37 4.13 4.38 6.56
N GLU A 38 5.04 4.88 5.73
CA GLU A 38 4.74 5.47 4.43
C GLU A 38 4.01 4.47 3.52
N LEU A 39 4.59 3.27 3.34
CA LEU A 39 3.98 2.21 2.55
C LEU A 39 2.63 1.74 3.09
N PHE A 40 2.44 1.69 4.41
CA PHE A 40 1.18 1.26 5.02
C PHE A 40 0.01 2.24 4.79
N ILE A 41 0.26 3.41 4.21
CA ILE A 41 -0.77 4.39 3.82
C ILE A 41 -1.32 4.11 2.40
N ALA A 42 -0.51 3.59 1.47
CA ALA A 42 -0.89 3.26 0.08
C ALA A 42 -2.28 2.62 -0.07
N PRO A 43 -2.59 1.56 0.71
CA PRO A 43 -3.82 0.80 0.54
C PRO A 43 -5.05 1.62 0.93
N LYS A 44 -4.90 2.60 1.83
CA LYS A 44 -5.98 3.50 2.23
C LYS A 44 -6.36 4.50 1.14
N ILE A 45 -5.38 4.91 0.33
CA ILE A 45 -5.58 5.86 -0.77
C ILE A 45 -6.22 5.16 -1.97
N GLN A 46 -5.84 3.91 -2.24
CA GLN A 46 -6.25 3.15 -3.43
C GLN A 46 -7.49 2.24 -3.21
N MET A 47 -8.22 2.41 -2.09
CA MET A 47 -9.38 1.57 -1.71
C MET A 47 -10.47 1.42 -2.77
N GLN A 48 -10.62 2.41 -3.67
CA GLN A 48 -11.64 2.40 -4.73
C GLN A 48 -11.40 1.32 -5.80
N ALA A 49 -10.13 0.98 -6.09
CA ALA A 49 -9.79 -0.04 -7.09
C ALA A 49 -10.05 -1.47 -6.57
N GLY A 50 -9.81 -1.70 -5.27
CA GLY A 50 -10.03 -3.01 -4.64
C GLY A 50 -11.50 -3.41 -4.54
N ALA A 51 -12.41 -2.44 -4.41
CA ALA A 51 -13.85 -2.69 -4.44
C ALA A 51 -14.36 -3.29 -5.76
N TYR A 52 -13.62 -3.10 -6.87
CA TYR A 52 -13.93 -3.67 -8.18
C TYR A 52 -13.40 -5.10 -8.36
N ALA A 53 -12.42 -5.50 -7.56
CA ALA A 53 -11.75 -6.79 -7.63
C ALA A 53 -12.43 -7.83 -6.73
N SER A 54 -13.75 -7.99 -6.85
CA SER A 54 -14.75 -8.62 -5.96
C SER A 54 -14.45 -10.00 -5.31
N ASN A 55 -13.26 -10.58 -5.49
CA ASN A 55 -12.80 -11.84 -4.91
C ASN A 55 -11.32 -11.83 -4.42
N ALA A 56 -10.59 -10.72 -4.56
CA ALA A 56 -9.20 -10.64 -4.11
C ALA A 56 -9.12 -10.57 -2.58
N LYS A 57 -8.15 -11.30 -1.98
CA LYS A 57 -7.98 -11.23 -0.53
C LYS A 57 -7.51 -9.82 -0.12
N PRO A 58 -8.01 -9.26 0.99
CA PRO A 58 -7.67 -7.91 1.43
C PRO A 58 -6.15 -7.65 1.47
N PHE A 59 -5.38 -8.60 2.01
CA PHE A 59 -3.92 -8.49 2.08
C PHE A 59 -3.23 -8.48 0.70
N GLU A 60 -3.68 -9.30 -0.24
CA GLU A 60 -3.11 -9.37 -1.59
C GLU A 60 -3.31 -8.04 -2.32
N THR A 61 -4.49 -7.43 -2.19
CA THR A 61 -4.74 -6.11 -2.77
C THR A 61 -3.96 -5.01 -2.06
N MET A 62 -3.83 -5.10 -0.72
CA MET A 62 -3.00 -4.20 0.06
C MET A 62 -1.56 -4.16 -0.50
N LEU A 63 -0.97 -5.33 -0.76
CA LEU A 63 0.35 -5.45 -1.38
C LEU A 63 0.39 -4.86 -2.80
N ILE A 64 -0.62 -5.12 -3.63
CA ILE A 64 -0.67 -4.55 -4.99
C ILE A 64 -0.70 -3.01 -4.94
N CYS A 65 -1.48 -2.42 -4.03
CA CYS A 65 -1.52 -0.96 -3.86
C CYS A 65 -0.16 -0.38 -3.46
N MET A 66 0.53 -1.02 -2.51
CA MET A 66 1.89 -0.65 -2.11
C MET A 66 2.88 -0.75 -3.28
N LEU A 67 2.82 -1.82 -4.07
CA LEU A 67 3.68 -2.01 -5.25
C LEU A 67 3.42 -0.95 -6.32
N ILE A 68 2.16 -0.57 -6.52
CA ILE A 68 1.80 0.50 -7.47
C ILE A 68 2.37 1.83 -7.01
N GLU A 69 2.26 2.18 -5.73
CA GLU A 69 2.84 3.42 -5.19
C GLU A 69 4.35 3.44 -5.37
N LEU A 70 5.04 2.37 -4.99
CA LEU A 70 6.49 2.24 -5.21
C LEU A 70 6.87 2.37 -6.69
N LYS A 71 6.09 1.79 -7.60
CA LYS A 71 6.38 1.90 -9.04
C LYS A 71 6.17 3.33 -9.56
N GLN A 72 5.21 4.07 -9.01
CA GLN A 72 5.01 5.48 -9.34
C GLN A 72 6.17 6.33 -8.86
N GLU A 73 6.61 6.17 -7.60
CA GLU A 73 7.76 6.87 -7.05
C GLU A 73 9.03 6.58 -7.84
N LEU A 74 9.28 5.30 -8.17
CA LEU A 74 10.40 4.90 -9.01
C LEU A 74 10.35 5.59 -10.38
N ARG A 75 9.17 5.64 -11.02
CA ARG A 75 9.03 6.31 -12.33
C ARG A 75 9.32 7.81 -12.23
N ILE A 76 8.91 8.46 -11.15
CA ILE A 76 9.22 9.88 -10.91
C ILE A 76 10.73 10.06 -10.72
N LEU A 77 11.39 9.18 -9.98
CA LEU A 77 12.83 9.22 -9.78
C LEU A 77 13.59 8.99 -11.09
N GLU A 78 13.22 7.96 -11.86
CA GLU A 78 13.76 7.68 -13.20
C GLU A 78 13.63 8.91 -14.11
N GLN A 79 12.47 9.59 -14.09
CA GLN A 79 12.24 10.80 -14.87
C GLN A 79 13.14 11.96 -14.45
N ARG A 80 13.33 12.15 -13.14
CA ARG A 80 14.20 13.21 -12.60
C ARG A 80 15.67 12.95 -12.93
N VAL A 81 16.11 11.70 -12.83
CA VAL A 81 17.48 11.30 -13.19
C VAL A 81 17.72 11.53 -14.67
N ALA A 82 16.86 11.03 -15.55
CA ALA A 82 16.99 11.23 -16.99
C ALA A 82 16.98 12.72 -17.39
N HIS A 83 16.12 13.54 -16.76
CA HIS A 83 16.12 14.99 -16.96
C HIS A 83 17.45 15.65 -16.56
N THR A 84 18.04 15.22 -15.44
CA THR A 84 19.32 15.75 -14.93
C THR A 84 20.50 15.29 -15.79
N GLU A 85 20.45 14.08 -16.31
CA GLU A 85 21.49 13.48 -17.17
C GLU A 85 21.38 13.90 -18.65
N GLY A 86 20.35 14.68 -19.02
CA GLY A 86 20.14 15.11 -20.40
C GLY A 86 19.69 13.98 -21.34
N LEU A 87 19.26 12.85 -20.79
CA LEU A 87 18.69 11.74 -21.55
C LEU A 87 17.22 12.07 -21.85
N ALA A 88 16.88 12.20 -23.13
CA ALA A 88 15.49 12.30 -23.56
C ALA A 88 14.78 10.97 -23.27
N ILE A 89 13.75 11.01 -22.42
CA ILE A 89 12.86 9.88 -22.09
C ILE A 89 11.86 9.68 -23.22
#